data_AF-A0A069IQU8-F1
#
_entry.id   AF-A0A069IQU8-F1
#
_cell.length_a   1.000
_cell.length_b   1.000
_cell.length_c   1.000
_cell.angle_alpha   90.00
_cell.angle_beta   90.00
_cell.angle_gamma   90.00
#
_symmetry.space_group_name_H-M   'P 1'
#
loop_
_entity.id
_entity.type
_entity.pdbx_description
1 polymer ?
#
loop_
_entity_poly.entity_id
_entity_poly.type
_entity_poly.pdbx_seq_one_letter_code
_entity_poly.pdbx_strand_id
1 'polypeptide(L)'
;MKARIAAALAALLFSAISVAPAFAQQQRGPDNQPATVEGSSRASASRQRRERRPAAPTAEQIMASAQEQATLANTNCQVTEAKLLGETAAKTSVYEVACAVGPGFMIESKTPPEASNCVLLAYSAAALRARDPAADTGPQCTIPANTDTQKFLREYAVQAGVACTVDEVKVLGKANDGGVMYEAGCSDGAGFWIKQLNNTWTKTPCIQVLAENGTCAFTTSAENAALVKSYFAGSDAASCDVTEARLMGRNANGVFYEAKCAAGDGLIARLNTENVVQQVYPCATAQQIGGGCKLTTAPAAAPAPAGGRP
;
A
#
# COMPACT_ATOMS: atom_id res chain seq x y z
N MET A 1 19.79 -33.11 -9.79
CA MET A 1 21.00 -32.58 -10.45
C MET A 1 21.55 -31.46 -9.57
N LYS A 2 22.76 -31.65 -9.01
CA LYS A 2 23.42 -30.72 -8.09
C LYS A 2 24.30 -29.78 -8.91
N ALA A 3 24.05 -28.47 -8.87
CA ALA A 3 24.96 -27.48 -9.44
C ALA A 3 25.61 -26.69 -8.29
N ARG A 4 26.93 -26.83 -8.17
CA ARG A 4 27.80 -26.08 -7.26
C ARG A 4 28.23 -24.79 -7.97
N ILE A 5 28.09 -23.64 -7.33
CA ILE A 5 28.69 -22.38 -7.79
C ILE A 5 29.80 -22.03 -6.79
N ALA A 6 31.02 -21.90 -7.33
CA ALA A 6 32.23 -21.60 -6.60
C ALA A 6 32.35 -20.10 -6.28
N ALA A 7 32.82 -19.80 -5.08
CA ALA A 7 33.19 -18.47 -4.62
C ALA A 7 34.61 -18.13 -5.10
N ALA A 8 34.81 -16.89 -5.57
CA ALA A 8 36.13 -16.31 -5.80
C ALA A 8 36.25 -15.03 -4.96
N LEU A 9 37.06 -15.11 -3.90
CA LEU A 9 37.56 -13.96 -3.15
C LEU A 9 38.74 -13.36 -3.91
N ALA A 10 38.72 -12.05 -4.13
CA ALA A 10 39.90 -11.27 -4.50
C ALA A 10 40.07 -10.13 -3.49
N ALA A 11 41.14 -10.23 -2.70
CA ALA A 11 41.61 -9.21 -1.79
C ALA A 11 42.47 -8.18 -2.56
N LEU A 12 42.25 -6.89 -2.30
CA LEU A 12 43.16 -5.82 -2.70
C LEU A 12 43.42 -4.90 -1.52
N LEU A 13 44.64 -4.99 -0.99
CA LEU A 13 45.28 -4.08 -0.05
C LEU A 13 45.91 -2.94 -0.83
N PHE A 14 45.64 -1.69 -0.46
CA PHE A 14 46.54 -0.56 -0.73
C PHE A 14 46.48 0.45 0.41
N SER A 15 47.64 0.64 1.05
CA SER A 15 47.93 1.68 2.03
C SER A 15 48.97 2.64 1.45
N ALA A 16 48.74 3.95 1.53
CA ALA A 16 49.76 5.02 1.60
C ALA A 16 49.02 6.38 1.73
N ILE A 17 48.93 6.97 2.91
CA ILE A 17 49.79 8.06 3.43
C ILE A 17 49.74 9.32 2.53
N SER A 18 49.03 10.35 2.98
CA SER A 18 49.11 11.72 2.46
C SER A 18 49.68 12.64 3.54
N VAL A 19 50.81 13.25 3.21
CA VAL A 19 51.63 14.14 4.03
C VAL A 19 50.98 15.53 4.07
N ALA A 20 50.85 16.11 5.26
CA ALA A 20 50.48 17.52 5.46
C ALA A 20 51.73 18.42 5.31
N PRO A 21 51.65 19.60 4.66
CA PRO A 21 52.73 20.57 4.70
C PRO A 21 52.64 21.39 6.00
N ALA A 22 53.71 21.32 6.79
CA ALA A 22 54.03 22.30 7.83
C ALA A 22 54.78 23.47 7.18
N PHE A 23 54.26 24.69 7.31
CA PHE A 23 55.02 25.92 7.07
C PHE A 23 55.49 26.48 8.40
N ALA A 24 56.80 26.63 8.55
CA ALA A 24 57.45 27.28 9.69
C ALA A 24 57.99 28.66 9.30
N GLN A 25 57.75 29.61 10.22
CA GLN A 25 58.50 30.84 10.54
C GLN A 25 58.67 31.97 9.49
N GLN A 26 58.27 33.19 9.86
CA GLN A 26 59.19 34.15 10.51
C GLN A 26 58.44 35.37 11.09
N GLN A 27 58.74 35.72 12.35
CA GLN A 27 58.30 36.94 13.05
C GLN A 27 59.36 38.07 12.98
N ARG A 28 58.86 39.32 13.03
CA ARG A 28 59.44 40.65 13.37
C ARG A 28 59.14 41.63 12.25
N GLY A 29 58.66 42.85 12.45
CA GLY A 29 58.46 43.75 13.60
C GLY A 29 58.13 45.14 13.00
N PRO A 30 57.66 46.11 13.79
CA PRO A 30 56.75 47.16 13.32
C PRO A 30 57.47 48.42 12.82
N ASP A 31 56.88 49.12 11.84
CA ASP A 31 57.14 50.54 11.63
C ASP A 31 55.82 51.27 11.35
N ASN A 32 55.63 52.34 12.12
CA ASN A 32 54.47 53.18 12.21
C ASN A 32 54.88 54.58 11.74
N GLN A 33 54.29 55.12 10.67
CA GLN A 33 54.05 56.56 10.55
C GLN A 33 53.06 56.89 9.42
N PRO A 34 52.27 57.97 9.55
CA PRO A 34 51.05 58.21 8.78
C PRO A 34 51.28 59.13 7.59
N ALA A 35 50.54 58.92 6.50
CA ALA A 35 50.38 59.91 5.44
C ALA A 35 48.90 59.96 5.01
N THR A 36 48.20 60.94 5.54
CA THR A 36 46.95 61.47 4.97
C THR A 36 47.28 62.31 3.76
N VAL A 37 46.86 61.90 2.56
CA VAL A 37 46.52 62.83 1.46
C VAL A 37 45.33 62.25 0.70
N GLU A 38 44.30 63.08 0.57
CA GLU A 38 43.07 62.85 -0.18
C GLU A 38 43.32 62.45 -1.64
N GLY A 39 42.61 61.41 -2.08
CA GLY A 39 42.58 60.93 -3.45
C GLY A 39 41.19 60.41 -3.78
N SER A 40 40.33 61.36 -4.15
CA SER A 40 38.97 61.24 -4.66
C SER A 40 38.63 59.97 -5.47
N SER A 41 37.56 59.31 -5.00
CA SER A 41 36.39 58.98 -5.84
C SER A 41 36.51 57.89 -6.91
N ARG A 42 37.15 56.73 -6.65
CA ARG A 42 36.89 55.50 -7.46
C ARG A 42 36.86 54.18 -6.69
N ALA A 43 36.93 54.20 -5.36
CA ALA A 43 36.98 52.99 -4.53
C ALA A 43 35.63 52.58 -3.88
N SER A 44 34.53 53.25 -4.24
CA SER A 44 33.21 53.03 -3.62
C SER A 44 32.24 52.23 -4.49
N ALA A 45 32.52 52.06 -5.79
CA ALA A 45 31.63 51.37 -6.73
C ALA A 45 31.83 49.84 -6.77
N SER A 46 32.87 49.31 -6.12
CA SER A 46 33.23 47.89 -6.17
C SER A 46 32.85 47.08 -4.92
N ARG A 47 32.17 47.67 -3.93
CA ARG A 47 31.87 47.01 -2.63
C ARG A 47 30.42 46.59 -2.39
N GLN A 48 29.50 46.71 -3.35
CA GLN A 48 28.09 46.32 -3.12
C GLN A 48 27.43 45.52 -4.25
N ARG A 49 28.22 44.79 -5.05
CA ARG A 49 27.68 43.60 -5.74
C ARG A 49 27.94 42.37 -4.87
N ARG A 50 27.47 42.39 -3.60
CA ARG A 50 27.11 41.14 -2.94
C ARG A 50 26.09 40.51 -3.87
N GLU A 51 26.44 39.41 -4.53
CA GLU A 51 25.49 38.57 -5.24
C GLU A 51 24.28 38.43 -4.34
N ARG A 52 23.20 39.13 -4.67
CA ARG A 52 21.93 39.04 -3.96
C ARG A 52 21.47 37.62 -4.25
N ARG A 53 21.78 36.72 -3.32
CA ARG A 53 21.23 35.38 -3.30
C ARG A 53 19.72 35.53 -3.57
N PRO A 54 19.17 34.83 -4.58
CA PRO A 54 17.76 34.95 -4.92
C PRO A 54 16.93 34.83 -3.64
N ALA A 55 15.92 35.69 -3.50
CA ALA A 55 14.99 35.58 -2.38
C ALA A 55 14.40 34.17 -2.39
N ALA A 56 14.26 33.56 -1.21
CA ALA A 56 13.57 32.29 -1.09
C ALA A 56 12.13 32.43 -1.64
N PRO A 57 11.58 31.40 -2.29
CA PRO A 57 10.21 31.45 -2.79
C PRO A 57 9.21 31.79 -1.68
N THR A 58 8.19 32.59 -1.99
CA THR A 58 7.08 32.86 -1.08
C THR A 58 6.17 31.63 -0.95
N ALA A 59 5.34 31.58 0.10
CA ALA A 59 4.35 30.50 0.25
C ALA A 59 3.39 30.43 -0.95
N GLU A 60 2.98 31.57 -1.49
CA GLU A 60 2.14 31.67 -2.69
C GLU A 60 2.83 31.09 -3.93
N GLN A 61 4.13 31.38 -4.11
CA GLN A 61 4.93 30.81 -5.19
C GLN A 61 5.08 29.29 -5.04
N ILE A 62 5.32 28.80 -3.82
CA ILE A 62 5.42 27.36 -3.53
C ILE A 62 4.09 26.66 -3.86
N MET A 63 2.96 27.21 -3.42
CA MET A 63 1.63 26.69 -3.71
C MET A 63 1.36 26.63 -5.23
N ALA A 64 1.63 27.72 -5.95
CA ALA A 64 1.41 27.79 -7.39
C ALA A 64 2.28 26.77 -8.16
N SER A 65 3.58 26.71 -7.86
CA SER A 65 4.48 25.74 -8.48
C SER A 65 4.10 24.31 -8.13
N ALA A 66 3.72 24.02 -6.90
CA ALA A 66 3.32 22.69 -6.49
C ALA A 66 2.00 22.24 -7.17
N GLN A 67 1.02 23.13 -7.32
CA GLN A 67 -0.21 22.87 -8.08
C GLN A 67 0.09 22.58 -9.56
N GLU A 68 1.02 23.31 -10.18
CA GLU A 68 1.46 23.05 -11.54
C GLU A 68 2.07 21.64 -11.67
N GLN A 69 2.99 21.28 -10.76
CA GLN A 69 3.63 19.96 -10.79
C GLN A 69 2.63 18.82 -10.52
N ALA A 70 1.68 19.02 -9.61
CA ALA A 70 0.58 18.06 -9.37
C ALA A 70 -0.27 17.83 -10.64
N THR A 71 -0.56 18.90 -11.37
CA THR A 71 -1.30 18.83 -12.64
C THR A 71 -0.50 18.07 -13.70
N LEU A 72 0.77 18.41 -13.89
CA LEU A 72 1.67 17.74 -14.85
C LEU A 72 1.90 16.26 -14.52
N ALA A 73 1.91 15.91 -13.23
CA ALA A 73 2.01 14.53 -12.76
C ALA A 73 0.68 13.74 -12.84
N ASN A 74 -0.41 14.36 -13.32
CA ASN A 74 -1.75 13.75 -13.42
C ASN A 74 -2.26 13.16 -12.09
N THR A 75 -2.00 13.82 -10.96
CA THR A 75 -2.41 13.32 -9.64
C THR A 75 -3.88 13.60 -9.31
N ASN A 76 -4.55 14.46 -10.09
CA ASN A 76 -5.87 15.04 -9.77
C ASN A 76 -5.93 15.79 -8.42
N CYS A 77 -4.78 16.14 -7.85
CA CYS A 77 -4.68 16.83 -6.58
C CYS A 77 -5.00 18.33 -6.74
N GLN A 78 -6.07 18.77 -6.09
CA GLN A 78 -6.33 20.19 -5.82
C GLN A 78 -5.55 20.56 -4.56
N VAL A 79 -4.42 21.25 -4.71
CA VAL A 79 -3.46 21.52 -3.63
C VAL A 79 -4.03 22.55 -2.66
N THR A 80 -4.18 22.16 -1.40
CA THR A 80 -4.65 23.04 -0.30
C THR A 80 -3.52 23.53 0.59
N GLU A 81 -2.42 22.79 0.63
CA GLU A 81 -1.21 23.13 1.36
C GLU A 81 -0.01 22.56 0.61
N ALA A 82 1.12 23.28 0.60
CA ALA A 82 2.34 22.84 -0.03
C ALA A 82 3.58 23.29 0.74
N LYS A 83 4.63 22.46 0.68
CA LYS A 83 5.93 22.72 1.29
C LYS A 83 7.02 22.39 0.30
N LEU A 84 7.93 23.35 0.05
CA LEU A 84 9.16 23.08 -0.68
C LEU A 84 10.15 22.38 0.26
N LEU A 85 10.48 21.14 -0.05
CA LEU A 85 11.41 20.31 0.73
C LEU A 85 12.87 20.59 0.37
N GLY A 86 13.12 21.12 -0.83
CA GLY A 86 14.44 21.50 -1.31
C GLY A 86 14.65 21.17 -2.78
N GLU A 87 15.91 21.11 -3.19
CA GLU A 87 16.33 20.70 -4.53
C GLU A 87 17.09 19.37 -4.47
N THR A 88 16.92 18.54 -5.49
CA THR A 88 17.77 17.36 -5.71
C THR A 88 19.14 17.77 -6.25
N ALA A 89 20.07 16.80 -6.34
CA ALA A 89 21.35 17.00 -7.01
C ALA A 89 21.19 17.39 -8.50
N ALA A 90 20.09 16.99 -9.14
CA ALA A 90 19.75 17.36 -10.51
C ALA A 90 19.09 18.74 -10.64
N LYS A 91 19.04 19.53 -9.55
CA LYS A 91 18.42 20.86 -9.51
C LYS A 91 16.91 20.87 -9.81
N THR A 92 16.25 19.75 -9.53
CA THR A 92 14.79 19.64 -9.54
C THR A 92 14.26 19.93 -8.14
N SER A 93 13.14 20.64 -8.04
CA SER A 93 12.51 20.95 -6.75
C SER A 93 11.68 19.76 -6.28
N VAL A 94 11.65 19.53 -4.97
CA VAL A 94 10.79 18.53 -4.34
C VAL A 94 9.75 19.24 -3.48
N TYR A 95 8.48 19.00 -3.79
CA TYR A 95 7.34 19.54 -3.06
C TYR A 95 6.66 18.43 -2.27
N GLU A 96 6.19 18.73 -1.07
CA GLU A 96 5.12 17.99 -0.43
C GLU A 96 3.83 18.76 -0.60
N VAL A 97 2.74 18.10 -1.01
CA VAL A 97 1.42 18.71 -1.18
C VAL A 97 0.37 17.96 -0.39
N ALA A 98 -0.59 18.68 0.21
CA ALA A 98 -1.85 18.12 0.67
C ALA A 98 -2.96 18.44 -0.34
N CYS A 99 -3.82 17.45 -0.59
CA CYS A 99 -4.93 17.58 -1.54
C CYS A 99 -6.24 17.88 -0.81
N ALA A 100 -7.13 18.63 -1.47
CA ALA A 100 -8.48 18.87 -0.97
C ALA A 100 -9.28 17.57 -0.76
N VAL A 101 -9.03 16.56 -1.62
CA VAL A 101 -9.63 15.24 -1.56
C VAL A 101 -8.54 14.19 -1.80
N GLY A 102 -8.56 13.12 -1.00
CA GLY A 102 -7.56 12.06 -1.06
C GLY A 102 -6.23 12.45 -0.40
N PRO A 103 -5.25 11.54 -0.37
CA PRO A 103 -3.97 11.83 0.26
C PRO A 103 -3.14 12.79 -0.57
N GLY A 104 -2.18 13.43 0.10
CA GLY A 104 -1.13 14.18 -0.54
C GLY A 104 -0.07 13.36 -1.26
N PHE A 105 0.88 14.10 -1.83
CA PHE A 105 1.97 13.56 -2.62
C PHE A 105 3.29 14.26 -2.27
N MET A 106 4.40 13.55 -2.43
CA MET A 106 5.69 14.17 -2.70
C MET A 106 5.91 14.21 -4.21
N ILE A 107 6.24 15.39 -4.75
CA ILE A 107 6.38 15.60 -6.19
C ILE A 107 7.76 16.17 -6.49
N GLU A 108 8.54 15.45 -7.29
CA GLU A 108 9.78 15.94 -7.87
C GLU A 108 9.50 16.59 -9.22
N SER A 109 9.91 17.84 -9.39
CA SER A 109 9.65 18.66 -10.58
C SER A 109 10.55 18.33 -11.79
N LYS A 110 10.96 17.07 -11.94
CA LYS A 110 11.69 16.61 -13.14
C LYS A 110 10.74 16.51 -14.33
N THR A 111 11.25 16.15 -15.51
CA THR A 111 10.42 16.05 -16.72
C THR A 111 10.42 14.61 -17.26
N PRO A 112 9.28 13.90 -17.23
CA PRO A 112 8.00 14.27 -16.60
C PRO A 112 8.08 14.28 -15.06
N PRO A 113 7.24 15.05 -14.34
CA PRO A 113 7.28 15.06 -12.88
C PRO A 113 6.99 13.68 -12.29
N GLU A 114 7.64 13.35 -11.18
CA GLU A 114 7.37 12.11 -10.46
C GLU A 114 6.62 12.42 -9.18
N ALA A 115 5.43 11.83 -9.03
CA ALA A 115 4.61 11.96 -7.83
C ALA A 115 4.59 10.63 -7.06
N SER A 116 4.95 10.69 -5.78
CA SER A 116 4.86 9.60 -4.83
C SER A 116 3.74 9.85 -3.83
N ASN A 117 2.76 8.94 -3.77
CA ASN A 117 1.62 9.06 -2.87
C ASN A 117 2.04 8.88 -1.40
N CYS A 118 1.63 9.79 -0.51
CA CYS A 118 2.04 9.77 0.90
C CYS A 118 1.65 8.49 1.65
N VAL A 119 0.52 7.87 1.32
CA VAL A 119 0.11 6.58 1.91
C VAL A 119 1.07 5.47 1.52
N LEU A 120 1.54 5.45 0.27
CA LEU A 120 2.46 4.43 -0.23
C LEU A 120 3.88 4.62 0.31
N LEU A 121 4.30 5.87 0.51
CA LEU A 121 5.59 6.20 1.13
C LEU A 121 5.62 5.77 2.60
N ALA A 122 4.54 6.04 3.35
CA ALA A 122 4.42 5.58 4.73
C ALA A 122 4.39 4.05 4.81
N TYR A 123 3.67 3.39 3.91
CA TYR A 123 3.65 1.93 3.82
C TYR A 123 5.04 1.35 3.51
N SER A 124 5.76 1.88 2.52
CA SER A 124 7.09 1.38 2.16
C SER A 124 8.08 1.58 3.31
N ALA A 125 8.00 2.71 4.00
CA ALA A 125 8.80 2.99 5.18
C ALA A 125 8.52 2.01 6.33
N ALA A 126 7.26 1.71 6.62
CA ALA A 126 6.87 0.72 7.61
C ALA A 126 7.35 -0.69 7.24
N ALA A 127 7.19 -1.08 5.97
CA ALA A 127 7.62 -2.37 5.46
C ALA A 127 9.16 -2.55 5.52
N LEU A 128 9.92 -1.49 5.23
CA LEU A 128 11.39 -1.48 5.38
C LEU A 128 11.80 -1.64 6.84
N ARG A 129 11.21 -0.84 7.75
CA ARG A 129 11.52 -0.92 9.20
C ARG A 129 11.16 -2.25 9.84
N ALA A 130 10.11 -2.91 9.36
CA ALA A 130 9.74 -4.25 9.81
C ALA A 130 10.82 -5.31 9.49
N ARG A 131 11.61 -5.09 8.43
CA ARG A 131 12.73 -5.98 8.05
C ARG A 131 14.04 -5.58 8.70
N ASP A 132 14.29 -4.27 8.79
CA ASP A 132 15.45 -3.68 9.43
C ASP A 132 15.04 -2.37 10.14
N PRO A 133 14.96 -2.37 11.49
CA PRO A 133 14.57 -1.19 12.25
C PRO A 133 15.45 0.05 12.02
N ALA A 134 16.70 -0.13 11.54
CA ALA A 134 17.63 0.96 11.25
C ALA A 134 17.61 1.41 9.78
N ALA A 135 16.75 0.84 8.94
CA ALA A 135 16.68 1.16 7.52
C ALA A 135 16.39 2.65 7.27
N ASP A 136 17.15 3.24 6.33
CA ASP A 136 16.79 4.52 5.74
C ASP A 136 15.53 4.34 4.88
N THR A 137 14.46 5.04 5.23
CA THR A 137 13.17 4.97 4.53
C THR A 137 13.02 6.03 3.45
N GLY A 138 14.07 6.82 3.20
CA GLY A 138 14.00 7.97 2.31
C GLY A 138 13.05 9.06 2.83
N PRO A 139 12.73 10.04 1.97
CA PRO A 139 11.86 11.14 2.35
C PRO A 139 10.45 10.65 2.69
N GLN A 140 9.82 11.30 3.67
CA GLN A 140 8.48 11.00 4.15
C GLN A 140 7.64 12.27 4.17
N CYS A 141 6.32 12.11 4.03
CA CYS A 141 5.38 13.21 4.14
C CYS A 141 5.31 13.71 5.59
N THR A 142 5.28 15.03 5.77
CA THR A 142 5.34 15.75 7.04
C THR A 142 4.18 16.72 7.27
N ILE A 143 3.44 17.10 6.21
CA ILE A 143 2.23 17.91 6.32
C ILE A 143 1.20 17.11 7.12
N PRO A 144 0.62 17.66 8.21
CA PRO A 144 -0.29 16.92 9.08
C PRO A 144 -1.48 16.28 8.37
N ALA A 145 -2.02 16.94 7.34
CA ALA A 145 -3.10 16.39 6.53
C ALA A 145 -2.74 15.07 5.82
N ASN A 146 -1.45 14.80 5.60
CA ASN A 146 -0.95 13.63 4.87
C ASN A 146 -0.54 12.45 5.76
N THR A 147 -0.49 12.62 7.08
CA THR A 147 0.06 11.60 7.98
C THR A 147 -0.97 10.59 8.48
N ASP A 148 -2.27 10.92 8.44
CA ASP A 148 -3.36 9.98 8.76
C ASP A 148 -3.66 9.04 7.58
N THR A 149 -2.76 8.08 7.37
CA THR A 149 -2.89 7.11 6.28
C THR A 149 -4.11 6.21 6.42
N GLN A 150 -4.49 5.88 7.66
CA GLN A 150 -5.64 5.02 7.95
C GLN A 150 -6.95 5.68 7.51
N LYS A 151 -7.10 7.00 7.71
CA LYS A 151 -8.25 7.76 7.16
C LYS A 151 -8.37 7.62 5.65
N PHE A 152 -7.28 7.83 4.90
CA PHE A 152 -7.31 7.73 3.44
C PHE A 152 -7.59 6.32 2.95
N LEU A 153 -7.04 5.30 3.61
CA LEU A 153 -7.30 3.92 3.27
C LEU A 153 -8.78 3.53 3.49
N ARG A 154 -9.44 4.07 4.53
CA ARG A 154 -10.90 3.91 4.72
C ARG A 154 -11.69 4.61 3.61
N GLU A 155 -11.29 5.81 3.22
CA GLU A 155 -11.91 6.52 2.08
C GLU A 155 -11.78 5.75 0.77
N TYR A 156 -10.66 5.06 0.55
CA TYR A 156 -10.46 4.19 -0.62
C TYR A 156 -11.44 3.01 -0.64
N ALA A 157 -11.71 2.40 0.51
CA ALA A 157 -12.70 1.35 0.61
C ALA A 157 -14.10 1.86 0.22
N VAL A 158 -14.47 3.07 0.66
CA VAL A 158 -15.73 3.72 0.25
C VAL A 158 -15.76 3.97 -1.26
N GLN A 159 -14.67 4.50 -1.84
CA GLN A 159 -14.56 4.72 -3.30
C GLN A 159 -14.65 3.43 -4.11
N ALA A 160 -14.14 2.32 -3.56
CA ALA A 160 -14.27 0.99 -4.16
C ALA A 160 -15.67 0.36 -3.98
N GLY A 161 -16.58 1.06 -3.32
CA GLY A 161 -17.95 0.61 -3.07
C GLY A 161 -18.05 -0.46 -2.00
N VAL A 162 -17.11 -0.54 -1.06
CA VAL A 162 -17.26 -1.37 0.14
C VAL A 162 -18.42 -0.80 0.97
N ALA A 163 -19.45 -1.63 1.20
CA ALA A 163 -20.72 -1.19 1.79
C ALA A 163 -20.80 -1.35 3.31
N CYS A 164 -19.80 -2.02 3.90
CA CYS A 164 -19.72 -2.31 5.32
C CYS A 164 -19.09 -1.14 6.10
N THR A 165 -19.15 -1.21 7.43
CA THR A 165 -18.47 -0.27 8.33
C THR A 165 -17.00 -0.66 8.48
N VAL A 166 -16.13 -0.03 7.67
CA VAL A 166 -14.69 -0.29 7.62
C VAL A 166 -13.97 0.25 8.86
N ASP A 167 -13.34 -0.64 9.61
CA ASP A 167 -12.61 -0.36 10.85
C ASP A 167 -11.11 -0.68 10.75
N GLU A 168 -10.75 -1.69 9.96
CA GLU A 168 -9.36 -2.08 9.72
C GLU A 168 -8.96 -1.90 8.26
N VAL A 169 -7.77 -1.32 8.01
CA VAL A 169 -7.26 -1.13 6.65
C VAL A 169 -5.75 -1.25 6.56
N LYS A 170 -5.26 -1.82 5.45
CA LYS A 170 -3.83 -1.83 5.14
C LYS A 170 -3.56 -1.85 3.64
N VAL A 171 -2.36 -1.44 3.27
CA VAL A 171 -1.80 -1.65 1.94
C VAL A 171 -1.28 -3.09 1.85
N LEU A 172 -1.60 -3.80 0.77
CA LEU A 172 -1.06 -5.13 0.46
C LEU A 172 0.17 -5.04 -0.44
N GLY A 173 0.26 -3.99 -1.25
CA GLY A 173 1.37 -3.71 -2.14
C GLY A 173 0.94 -3.55 -3.60
N LYS A 174 1.90 -3.65 -4.51
CA LYS A 174 1.67 -3.49 -5.95
C LYS A 174 1.43 -4.85 -6.60
N ALA A 175 0.37 -4.96 -7.38
CA ALA A 175 0.08 -6.11 -8.23
C ALA A 175 0.94 -6.11 -9.50
N ASN A 176 1.01 -7.25 -10.18
CA ASN A 176 1.86 -7.43 -11.37
C ASN A 176 1.50 -6.53 -12.55
N ASP A 177 0.23 -6.13 -12.68
CA ASP A 177 -0.26 -5.18 -13.68
C ASP A 177 -0.09 -3.71 -13.26
N GLY A 178 0.59 -3.47 -12.15
CA GLY A 178 0.93 -2.16 -11.64
C GLY A 178 -0.13 -1.53 -10.73
N GLY A 179 -1.29 -2.15 -10.56
CA GLY A 179 -2.32 -1.67 -9.65
C GLY A 179 -1.88 -1.79 -8.18
N VAL A 180 -2.41 -0.96 -7.31
CA VAL A 180 -2.13 -1.04 -5.86
C VAL A 180 -3.29 -1.75 -5.17
N MET A 181 -2.94 -2.73 -4.35
CA MET A 181 -3.86 -3.57 -3.60
C MET A 181 -3.92 -3.12 -2.14
N TYR A 182 -5.11 -3.18 -1.57
CA TYR A 182 -5.39 -2.88 -0.17
C TYR A 182 -6.34 -3.93 0.39
N GLU A 183 -6.34 -4.09 1.71
CA GLU A 183 -7.32 -4.89 2.43
C GLU A 183 -8.13 -3.97 3.33
N ALA A 184 -9.45 -4.18 3.34
CA ALA A 184 -10.41 -3.52 4.21
C ALA A 184 -11.15 -4.59 5.03
N GLY A 185 -10.99 -4.54 6.35
CA GLY A 185 -11.82 -5.26 7.31
C GLY A 185 -13.09 -4.48 7.63
N CYS A 186 -14.11 -5.19 8.10
CA CYS A 186 -15.40 -4.61 8.43
C CYS A 186 -15.79 -5.01 9.85
N SER A 187 -16.25 -4.05 10.64
CA SER A 187 -16.79 -4.32 11.98
C SER A 187 -18.14 -5.05 11.99
N ASP A 188 -18.86 -5.00 10.86
CA ASP A 188 -20.23 -5.50 10.68
C ASP A 188 -20.34 -6.57 9.58
N GLY A 189 -19.23 -7.14 9.11
CA GLY A 189 -19.27 -8.17 8.08
C GLY A 189 -17.91 -8.70 7.62
N ALA A 190 -17.92 -9.46 6.53
CA ALA A 190 -16.68 -9.93 5.90
C ALA A 190 -15.99 -8.82 5.10
N GLY A 191 -14.67 -8.78 5.17
CA GLY A 191 -13.84 -7.80 4.48
C GLY A 191 -13.61 -8.06 2.99
N PHE A 192 -12.80 -7.19 2.40
CA PHE A 192 -12.51 -7.16 0.96
C PHE A 192 -11.04 -6.88 0.71
N TRP A 193 -10.52 -7.46 -0.37
CA TRP A 193 -9.40 -6.86 -1.08
C TRP A 193 -9.95 -5.82 -2.06
N ILE A 194 -9.36 -4.64 -2.09
CA ILE A 194 -9.66 -3.60 -3.06
C ILE A 194 -8.41 -3.27 -3.87
N LYS A 195 -8.61 -2.91 -5.14
CA LYS A 195 -7.52 -2.58 -6.06
C LYS A 195 -7.79 -1.27 -6.75
N GLN A 196 -6.77 -0.42 -6.82
CA GLN A 196 -6.76 0.75 -7.70
C GLN A 196 -5.84 0.50 -8.89
N LEU A 197 -6.34 0.67 -10.11
CA LEU A 197 -5.56 0.65 -11.34
C LEU A 197 -6.14 1.69 -12.30
N ASN A 198 -5.32 2.61 -12.81
CA ASN A 198 -5.75 3.66 -13.74
C ASN A 198 -7.01 4.42 -13.26
N ASN A 199 -7.02 4.81 -11.99
CA ASN A 199 -8.15 5.47 -11.30
C ASN A 199 -9.45 4.66 -11.25
N THR A 200 -9.41 3.37 -11.60
CA THR A 200 -10.54 2.45 -11.50
C THR A 200 -10.37 1.60 -10.25
N TRP A 201 -11.45 1.50 -9.47
CA TRP A 201 -11.52 0.66 -8.29
C TRP A 201 -12.20 -0.67 -8.60
N THR A 202 -11.62 -1.76 -8.11
CA THR A 202 -12.29 -3.06 -8.04
C THR A 202 -12.24 -3.58 -6.61
N LYS A 203 -13.20 -4.45 -6.25
CA LYS A 203 -13.26 -5.12 -4.95
C LYS A 203 -13.48 -6.62 -5.14
N THR A 204 -12.84 -7.40 -4.29
CA THR A 204 -12.92 -8.86 -4.24
C THR A 204 -13.24 -9.26 -2.79
N PRO A 205 -14.38 -9.91 -2.52
CA PRO A 205 -14.72 -10.37 -1.18
C PRO A 205 -13.66 -11.33 -0.63
N CYS A 206 -13.36 -11.25 0.66
CA CYS A 206 -12.31 -12.07 1.27
C CYS A 206 -12.55 -13.58 1.14
N ILE A 207 -13.81 -14.04 1.15
CA ILE A 207 -14.12 -15.46 0.87
C ILE A 207 -13.66 -15.91 -0.53
N GLN A 208 -13.66 -15.03 -1.52
CA GLN A 208 -13.13 -15.31 -2.85
C GLN A 208 -11.60 -15.30 -2.84
N VAL A 209 -10.99 -14.30 -2.18
CA VAL A 209 -9.53 -14.22 -2.02
C VAL A 209 -8.98 -15.51 -1.43
N LEU A 210 -9.61 -16.03 -0.37
CA LEU A 210 -9.21 -17.29 0.27
C LEU A 210 -9.34 -18.50 -0.66
N ALA A 211 -10.39 -18.56 -1.47
CA ALA A 211 -10.58 -19.64 -2.46
C ALA A 211 -9.54 -19.61 -3.59
N GLU A 212 -8.96 -18.43 -3.87
CA GLU A 212 -7.89 -18.21 -4.85
C GLU A 212 -6.49 -18.36 -4.22
N ASN A 213 -6.38 -18.92 -3.00
CA ASN A 213 -5.16 -19.08 -2.22
C ASN A 213 -4.51 -17.76 -1.76
N GLY A 214 -5.27 -16.68 -1.75
CA GLY A 214 -4.89 -15.44 -1.08
C GLY A 214 -5.08 -15.50 0.43
N THR A 215 -4.84 -14.38 1.11
CA THR A 215 -5.00 -14.26 2.56
C THR A 215 -5.78 -12.99 2.89
N CYS A 216 -6.66 -13.05 3.88
CA CYS A 216 -7.22 -11.86 4.51
C CYS A 216 -6.86 -11.88 5.99
N ALA A 217 -6.20 -10.82 6.45
CA ALA A 217 -5.82 -10.65 7.85
C ALA A 217 -6.96 -10.06 8.69
N PHE A 218 -7.85 -9.30 8.07
CA PHE A 218 -8.96 -8.57 8.72
C PHE A 218 -10.31 -9.20 8.38
N THR A 219 -10.33 -10.50 8.09
CA THR A 219 -11.58 -11.23 7.91
C THR A 219 -11.49 -12.60 8.55
N THR A 220 -12.41 -12.87 9.46
CA THR A 220 -12.47 -14.13 10.18
C THR A 220 -13.28 -15.19 9.41
N SER A 221 -13.10 -16.47 9.77
CA SER A 221 -13.95 -17.54 9.25
C SER A 221 -15.43 -17.33 9.63
N ALA A 222 -15.67 -16.82 10.83
CA ALA A 222 -17.01 -16.52 11.33
C ALA A 222 -17.71 -15.41 10.54
N GLU A 223 -17.01 -14.35 10.17
CA GLU A 223 -17.55 -13.30 9.28
C GLU A 223 -17.89 -13.85 7.89
N ASN A 224 -17.04 -14.71 7.33
CA ASN A 224 -17.35 -15.37 6.05
C ASN A 224 -18.55 -16.31 6.16
N ALA A 225 -18.69 -17.03 7.28
CA ALA A 225 -19.86 -17.84 7.58
C ALA A 225 -21.13 -16.98 7.70
N ALA A 226 -21.07 -15.85 8.41
CA ALA A 226 -22.18 -14.90 8.54
C ALA A 226 -22.58 -14.30 7.19
N LEU A 227 -21.60 -13.95 6.33
CA LEU A 227 -21.85 -13.50 4.96
C LEU A 227 -22.64 -14.56 4.17
N VAL A 228 -22.19 -15.81 4.17
CA VAL A 228 -22.88 -16.90 3.44
C VAL A 228 -24.26 -17.18 4.03
N LYS A 229 -24.40 -17.14 5.37
CA LYS A 229 -25.69 -17.24 6.04
C LYS A 229 -26.68 -16.18 5.58
N SER A 230 -26.22 -14.94 5.36
CA SER A 230 -27.08 -13.85 4.89
C SER A 230 -27.72 -14.15 3.53
N TYR A 231 -27.02 -14.87 2.64
CA TYR A 231 -27.57 -15.26 1.34
C TYR A 231 -28.65 -16.34 1.44
N PHE A 232 -28.69 -17.10 2.54
CA PHE A 232 -29.66 -18.20 2.70
C PHE A 232 -31.04 -17.70 3.13
N ALA A 233 -31.19 -16.43 3.46
CA ALA A 233 -32.46 -15.84 3.86
C ALA A 233 -33.55 -16.09 2.78
N GLY A 234 -34.69 -16.63 3.20
CA GLY A 234 -35.81 -16.92 2.29
C GLY A 234 -35.62 -18.13 1.37
N SER A 235 -34.60 -18.96 1.59
CA SER A 235 -34.33 -20.16 0.79
C SER A 235 -34.48 -21.46 1.60
N ASP A 236 -34.39 -22.60 0.92
CA ASP A 236 -34.35 -23.92 1.57
C ASP A 236 -33.12 -24.11 2.47
N ALA A 237 -32.08 -23.27 2.33
CA ALA A 237 -30.91 -23.28 3.20
C ALA A 237 -31.07 -22.41 4.46
N ALA A 238 -32.21 -21.72 4.64
CA ALA A 238 -32.41 -20.74 5.72
C ALA A 238 -32.24 -21.34 7.12
N SER A 239 -32.52 -22.63 7.31
CA SER A 239 -32.38 -23.35 8.59
C SER A 239 -30.92 -23.67 8.96
N CYS A 240 -29.98 -23.64 8.01
CA CYS A 240 -28.57 -23.94 8.27
C CYS A 240 -27.94 -22.81 9.07
N ASP A 241 -27.65 -23.03 10.35
CA ASP A 241 -26.85 -22.10 11.15
C ASP A 241 -25.37 -22.25 10.75
N VAL A 242 -24.87 -21.36 9.88
CA VAL A 242 -23.57 -21.53 9.23
C VAL A 242 -22.46 -21.20 10.22
N THR A 243 -21.59 -22.17 10.49
CA THR A 243 -20.44 -22.05 11.40
C THR A 243 -19.12 -21.85 10.65
N GLU A 244 -19.02 -22.40 9.45
CA GLU A 244 -17.89 -22.22 8.53
C GLU A 244 -18.43 -22.19 7.10
N ALA A 245 -17.80 -21.42 6.24
CA ALA A 245 -18.14 -21.40 4.82
C ALA A 245 -16.91 -21.25 3.94
N ARG A 246 -16.99 -21.78 2.72
CA ARG A 246 -16.00 -21.54 1.67
C ARG A 246 -16.64 -21.37 0.32
N LEU A 247 -16.02 -20.55 -0.53
CA LEU A 247 -16.33 -20.51 -1.94
C LEU A 247 -15.75 -21.76 -2.62
N MET A 248 -16.57 -22.52 -3.33
CA MET A 248 -16.15 -23.69 -4.10
C MET A 248 -15.75 -23.33 -5.52
N GLY A 249 -16.38 -22.30 -6.08
CA GLY A 249 -16.09 -21.82 -7.43
C GLY A 249 -17.28 -21.11 -8.06
N ARG A 250 -17.04 -20.61 -9.27
CA ARG A 250 -18.02 -19.90 -10.09
C ARG A 250 -17.97 -20.44 -11.52
N ASN A 251 -19.13 -20.62 -12.14
CA ASN A 251 -19.25 -20.94 -13.56
C ASN A 251 -20.50 -20.24 -14.15
N ALA A 252 -20.83 -20.53 -15.40
CA ALA A 252 -21.99 -19.95 -16.08
C ALA A 252 -23.33 -20.21 -15.38
N ASN A 253 -23.41 -21.26 -14.54
CA ASN A 253 -24.61 -21.60 -13.80
C ASN A 253 -24.72 -20.85 -12.47
N GLY A 254 -23.65 -20.21 -11.99
CA GLY A 254 -23.68 -19.44 -10.75
C GLY A 254 -22.44 -19.64 -9.87
N VAL A 255 -22.60 -19.24 -8.61
CA VAL A 255 -21.57 -19.30 -7.57
C VAL A 255 -21.93 -20.38 -6.56
N PHE A 256 -20.97 -21.21 -6.20
CA PHE A 256 -21.19 -22.35 -5.31
C PHE A 256 -20.47 -22.13 -3.99
N TYR A 257 -21.21 -22.15 -2.89
CA TYR A 257 -20.68 -22.08 -1.53
C TYR A 257 -20.91 -23.40 -0.82
N GLU A 258 -19.89 -23.89 -0.12
CA GLU A 258 -20.10 -24.91 0.91
C GLU A 258 -20.31 -24.19 2.24
N ALA A 259 -21.34 -24.61 2.98
CA ALA A 259 -21.63 -24.16 4.32
C ALA A 259 -21.69 -25.36 5.28
N LYS A 260 -20.95 -25.28 6.38
CA LYS A 260 -21.05 -26.20 7.51
C LYS A 260 -22.09 -25.67 8.48
N CYS A 261 -23.17 -26.41 8.68
CA CYS A 261 -24.22 -26.06 9.62
C CYS A 261 -23.82 -26.47 11.05
N ALA A 262 -24.26 -25.74 12.08
CA ALA A 262 -24.00 -26.06 13.48
C ALA A 262 -24.60 -27.41 13.88
N ALA A 263 -25.75 -27.75 13.28
CA ALA A 263 -26.44 -29.02 13.43
C ALA A 263 -26.64 -29.69 12.06
N GLY A 264 -26.49 -31.01 12.02
CA GLY A 264 -26.67 -31.82 10.81
C GLY A 264 -25.45 -31.83 9.88
N ASP A 265 -25.63 -32.43 8.71
CA ASP A 265 -24.65 -32.36 7.63
C ASP A 265 -24.66 -30.95 7.01
N GLY A 266 -23.50 -30.50 6.52
CA GLY A 266 -23.42 -29.26 5.75
C GLY A 266 -24.19 -29.34 4.43
N LEU A 267 -24.14 -28.24 3.69
CA LEU A 267 -24.75 -28.13 2.36
C LEU A 267 -23.85 -27.40 1.38
N ILE A 268 -24.15 -27.61 0.09
CA ILE A 268 -23.66 -26.76 -1.00
C ILE A 268 -24.84 -25.94 -1.50
N ALA A 269 -24.70 -24.62 -1.50
CA ALA A 269 -25.68 -23.71 -2.08
C ALA A 269 -25.14 -23.15 -3.41
N ARG A 270 -25.97 -23.21 -4.45
CA ARG A 270 -25.75 -22.55 -5.73
C ARG A 270 -26.55 -21.25 -5.76
N LEU A 271 -25.87 -20.14 -6.00
CA LEU A 271 -26.44 -18.80 -6.06
C LEU A 271 -26.30 -18.24 -7.48
N ASN A 272 -27.23 -17.36 -7.88
CA ASN A 272 -27.09 -16.58 -9.11
C ASN A 272 -26.12 -15.39 -8.93
N THR A 273 -26.02 -14.52 -9.94
CA THR A 273 -25.16 -13.32 -9.92
C THR A 273 -25.63 -12.26 -8.92
N GLU A 274 -26.88 -12.31 -8.49
CA GLU A 274 -27.50 -11.43 -7.50
C GLU A 274 -27.42 -12.01 -6.07
N ASN A 275 -26.65 -13.08 -5.87
CA ASN A 275 -26.51 -13.81 -4.59
C ASN A 275 -27.81 -14.43 -4.07
N VAL A 276 -28.78 -14.71 -4.94
CA VAL A 276 -30.01 -15.42 -4.58
C VAL A 276 -29.80 -16.92 -4.73
N VAL A 277 -30.09 -17.68 -3.66
CA VAL A 277 -30.02 -19.14 -3.67
C VAL A 277 -30.99 -19.71 -4.72
N GLN A 278 -30.45 -20.49 -5.65
CA GLN A 278 -31.19 -21.19 -6.70
C GLN A 278 -31.39 -22.67 -6.39
N GLN A 279 -30.40 -23.28 -5.73
CA GLN A 279 -30.43 -24.70 -5.42
C GLN A 279 -29.57 -25.03 -4.21
N VAL A 280 -30.02 -25.99 -3.41
CA VAL A 280 -29.34 -26.48 -2.22
C VAL A 280 -29.10 -27.99 -2.40
N TYR A 281 -27.88 -28.43 -2.13
CA TYR A 281 -27.49 -29.83 -2.19
C TYR A 281 -26.96 -30.27 -0.81
N PRO A 282 -27.58 -31.24 -0.13
CA PRO A 282 -27.03 -31.80 1.09
C PRO A 282 -25.65 -32.40 0.86
N CYS A 283 -24.70 -32.16 1.77
CA CYS A 283 -23.34 -32.66 1.64
C CYS A 283 -23.27 -34.19 1.50
N ALA A 284 -24.19 -34.92 2.15
CA ALA A 284 -24.29 -36.38 2.07
C ALA A 284 -24.42 -36.90 0.63
N THR A 285 -25.05 -36.12 -0.27
CA THR A 285 -25.33 -36.52 -1.66
C THR A 285 -24.54 -35.71 -2.70
N ALA A 286 -23.79 -34.69 -2.28
CA ALA A 286 -23.18 -33.71 -3.19
C ALA A 286 -21.71 -34.02 -3.57
N GLN A 287 -21.28 -35.27 -3.45
CA GLN A 287 -19.89 -35.70 -3.69
C GLN A 287 -19.36 -35.35 -5.09
N GLN A 288 -20.24 -35.26 -6.09
CA GLN A 288 -19.89 -34.96 -7.48
C GLN A 288 -19.83 -33.45 -7.81
N ILE A 289 -20.19 -32.58 -6.87
CA ILE A 289 -20.22 -31.12 -7.09
C ILE A 289 -18.90 -30.52 -6.60
N GLY A 290 -18.06 -30.03 -7.51
CA GLY A 290 -16.87 -29.25 -7.15
C GLY A 290 -15.88 -29.98 -6.22
N GLY A 291 -15.80 -31.32 -6.33
CA GLY A 291 -14.99 -32.17 -5.44
C GLY A 291 -15.63 -32.49 -4.09
N GLY A 292 -16.92 -32.21 -3.92
CA GLY A 292 -17.69 -32.49 -2.71
C GLY A 292 -17.47 -31.50 -1.58
N CYS A 293 -18.12 -31.78 -0.45
CA CYS A 293 -17.94 -31.05 0.79
C CYS A 293 -16.60 -31.37 1.45
N LYS A 294 -15.91 -30.33 1.94
CA LYS A 294 -14.60 -30.39 2.59
C LYS A 294 -14.63 -29.85 4.03
N LEU A 295 -15.57 -28.97 4.36
CA LEU A 295 -15.78 -28.45 5.71
C LEU A 295 -16.56 -29.44 6.57
N THR A 296 -17.41 -30.25 5.93
CA THR A 296 -18.12 -31.35 6.58
C THR A 296 -17.41 -32.67 6.27
N THR A 297 -16.83 -33.32 7.27
CA THR A 297 -16.37 -34.70 7.13
C THR A 297 -17.60 -35.59 7.00
N ALA A 298 -17.78 -36.24 5.84
CA ALA A 298 -18.80 -37.28 5.70
C ALA A 298 -18.62 -38.31 6.83
N PRO A 299 -19.71 -38.80 7.45
CA PRO A 299 -19.60 -39.93 8.38
C PRO A 299 -18.85 -41.07 7.67
N ALA A 300 -17.92 -41.72 8.38
CA ALA A 300 -17.27 -42.91 7.85
C ALA A 300 -18.34 -43.89 7.35
N ALA A 301 -18.24 -44.33 6.10
CA ALA A 301 -19.18 -45.28 5.53
C ALA A 301 -19.26 -46.50 6.46
N ALA A 302 -20.47 -46.86 6.88
CA ALA A 302 -20.67 -48.04 7.69
C ALA A 302 -20.08 -49.25 6.96
N PRO A 303 -19.31 -50.12 7.64
CA PRO A 303 -18.74 -51.30 7.01
C PRO A 303 -19.87 -52.12 6.39
N ALA A 304 -19.65 -52.58 5.15
CA ALA A 304 -20.62 -53.42 4.45
C ALA A 304 -21.03 -54.60 5.35
N PRO A 305 -22.33 -54.94 5.43
CA PRO A 305 -22.76 -56.06 6.25
C PRO A 305 -22.01 -57.31 5.77
N ALA A 306 -21.36 -58.00 6.70
CA ALA A 306 -20.71 -59.26 6.43
C ALA A 306 -21.78 -60.20 5.88
N GLY A 307 -21.74 -60.42 4.57
CA GLY A 307 -22.65 -61.32 3.87
C GLY A 307 -22.45 -62.73 4.39
N GLY A 308 -23.27 -63.13 5.36
CA GLY A 308 -23.45 -64.52 5.75
C GLY A 308 -24.11 -65.26 4.58
N ARG A 309 -23.33 -66.11 3.92
CA ARG A 309 -23.86 -67.05 2.92
C ARG A 309 -24.38 -68.29 3.66
N PRO A 310 -25.59 -68.78 3.37
CA PRO A 310 -26.17 -69.97 4.01
C PRO A 310 -25.39 -71.24 3.68
#